data_AF-A0A921BMV2-F1
#
_entry.id   AF-A0A921BMV2-F1
#
_cell.length_a   1.000
_cell.length_b   1.000
_cell.length_c   1.000
_cell.angle_alpha   90.00
_cell.angle_beta   90.00
_cell.angle_gamma   90.00
#
_symmetry.space_group_name_H-M   'P 1'
#
loop_
_entity.id
_entity.type
_entity.pdbx_description
1 polymer ?
#
loop_
_entity_poly.entity_id
_entity_poly.type
_entity_poly.pdbx_seq_one_letter_code
_entity_poly.pdbx_strand_id
1 'polypeptide(L)'
;MPKVVINKLYKFTQLATSFSVNMLAIDHGPPKTMNLKELINAYIEHRREVILRPGTFDLDKAEARAETLEGYLCALANLDEFIRIIPNSTTGGSPDKIVGVRIP
;
A
#
# COMPACT_ATOMS: atom_id res chain seq x y z
N MET A 1 56.53 -1.86 -30.91
CA MET A 1 56.77 -0.50 -30.37
C MET A 1 55.52 0.16 -29.75
N PRO A 2 54.35 0.29 -30.40
CA PRO A 2 53.22 1.10 -29.87
C PRO A 2 52.52 0.53 -28.62
N LYS A 3 52.51 -0.81 -28.44
CA LYS A 3 51.95 -1.46 -27.24
C LYS A 3 52.62 -1.01 -25.94
N VAL A 4 53.91 -0.63 -25.98
CA VAL A 4 54.65 -0.19 -24.80
C VAL A 4 54.18 1.19 -24.34
N VAL A 5 53.83 2.06 -25.28
CA VAL A 5 53.30 3.40 -24.99
C VAL A 5 51.91 3.31 -24.38
N ILE A 6 51.04 2.45 -24.91
CA ILE A 6 49.71 2.17 -24.34
C ILE A 6 49.79 1.65 -22.91
N ASN A 7 50.71 0.72 -22.61
CA ASN A 7 50.88 0.23 -21.24
C ASN A 7 51.39 1.31 -20.27
N LYS A 8 52.26 2.22 -20.74
CA LYS A 8 52.67 3.39 -19.94
C LYS A 8 51.48 4.33 -19.71
N LEU A 9 50.65 4.55 -20.72
CA LEU A 9 49.45 5.37 -20.60
C LEU A 9 48.46 4.78 -19.57
N TYR A 10 48.18 3.47 -19.60
CA TYR A 10 47.34 2.83 -18.58
C TYR A 10 47.91 2.90 -17.15
N LYS A 11 49.24 2.99 -16.99
CA LYS A 11 49.89 3.00 -15.67
C LYS A 11 50.00 4.41 -15.07
N PHE A 12 50.25 5.42 -15.91
CA PHE A 12 50.54 6.78 -15.48
C PHE A 12 49.40 7.77 -15.71
N THR A 13 48.29 7.33 -16.30
CA THR A 13 47.08 8.15 -16.50
C THR A 13 45.84 7.39 -16.02
N GLN A 14 44.73 8.09 -15.85
CA GLN A 14 43.45 7.49 -15.44
C GLN A 14 42.71 6.75 -16.58
N LEU A 15 43.39 6.39 -17.67
CA LEU A 15 42.79 5.66 -18.79
C LEU A 15 42.32 4.25 -18.39
N ALA A 16 42.88 3.66 -17.34
CA ALA A 16 42.39 2.42 -16.75
C ALA A 16 42.38 2.56 -15.22
N THR A 17 41.18 2.56 -14.63
CA THR A 17 40.99 2.66 -13.18
C THR A 17 40.09 1.54 -12.68
N SER A 18 40.46 0.94 -11.55
CA SER A 18 39.61 -0.04 -10.86
C SER A 18 38.59 0.66 -9.96
N PHE A 19 37.34 0.19 -9.99
CA PHE A 19 36.32 0.60 -9.02
C PHE A 19 36.04 -0.56 -8.06
N SER A 20 36.24 -0.31 -6.76
CA SER A 20 35.90 -1.27 -5.70
C SER A 20 34.42 -1.15 -5.37
N VAL A 21 33.64 -2.17 -5.73
CA VAL A 21 32.21 -2.23 -5.44
C VAL A 21 31.98 -2.75 -4.02
N ASN A 22 31.23 -2.02 -3.21
CA ASN A 22 30.71 -2.50 -1.93
C ASN A 22 29.18 -2.45 -1.94
N MET A 23 28.53 -3.62 -1.87
CA MET A 23 27.08 -3.75 -1.85
C MET A 23 26.57 -3.67 -0.41
N LEU A 24 26.50 -2.46 0.14
CA LEU A 24 26.02 -2.20 1.49
C LEU A 24 24.72 -1.38 1.44
N ALA A 25 23.69 -1.86 2.14
CA ALA A 25 22.39 -1.18 2.21
C ALA A 25 21.68 -1.49 3.53
N ILE A 26 20.63 -0.71 3.82
CA ILE A 26 19.79 -0.85 5.00
C ILE A 26 18.57 -1.66 4.62
N ASP A 27 18.31 -2.72 5.39
CA ASP A 27 17.14 -3.57 5.25
C ASP A 27 16.55 -3.83 6.65
N HIS A 28 15.35 -3.31 6.91
CA HIS A 28 14.62 -3.42 8.18
C HIS A 28 15.43 -3.18 9.48
N GLY A 29 16.46 -2.31 9.46
CA GLY A 29 17.24 -1.99 10.65
C GLY A 29 18.71 -1.62 10.36
N PRO A 30 19.70 -2.27 10.99
CA PRO A 30 21.10 -1.89 10.83
C PRO A 30 21.62 -2.16 9.40
N PRO A 31 22.67 -1.45 8.95
CA PRO A 31 23.25 -1.66 7.64
C PRO A 31 23.84 -3.07 7.49
N LYS A 32 23.54 -3.71 6.36
CA LYS A 32 24.01 -5.06 6.01
C LYS A 32 24.71 -5.03 4.66
N THR A 33 25.80 -5.77 4.53
CA THR A 33 26.39 -6.09 3.23
C THR A 33 25.56 -7.19 2.58
N MET A 34 25.01 -6.91 1.40
CA MET A 34 24.09 -7.81 0.70
C MET A 34 24.70 -8.33 -0.60
N ASN A 35 24.34 -9.56 -0.96
CA ASN A 35 24.61 -10.09 -2.29
C ASN A 35 23.55 -9.64 -3.31
N LEU A 36 23.79 -9.88 -4.60
CA LEU A 36 22.88 -9.47 -5.66
C LEU A 36 21.47 -10.08 -5.52
N LYS A 37 21.37 -11.34 -5.08
CA LYS A 37 20.08 -12.03 -4.90
C LYS A 37 19.26 -11.41 -3.77
N GLU A 38 19.89 -11.09 -2.65
CA GLU A 38 19.26 -10.40 -1.51
C GLU A 38 18.72 -9.03 -1.94
N LEU A 39 19.51 -8.27 -2.71
CA LEU A 39 19.13 -6.94 -3.19
C LEU A 39 17.93 -6.99 -4.15
N ILE A 40 17.91 -7.97 -5.06
CA ILE A 40 16.77 -8.20 -5.96
C ILE A 40 15.52 -8.63 -5.17
N ASN A 41 15.68 -9.50 -4.17
CA ASN A 41 14.56 -9.93 -3.34
C ASN A 41 13.95 -8.77 -2.54
N ALA A 42 14.78 -7.93 -1.92
CA ALA A 42 14.33 -6.74 -1.21
C ALA A 42 13.56 -5.79 -2.14
N TYR A 43 14.04 -5.60 -3.37
CA TYR A 43 13.33 -4.81 -4.38
C TYR A 43 11.97 -5.42 -4.74
N ILE A 44 11.89 -6.73 -4.98
CA ILE A 44 10.63 -7.40 -5.33
C ILE A 44 9.62 -7.28 -4.19
N GLU A 45 10.06 -7.47 -2.95
CA GLU A 45 9.19 -7.39 -1.78
C GLU A 45 8.63 -5.98 -1.61
N HIS A 46 9.48 -4.96 -1.73
CA HIS A 46 9.02 -3.57 -1.72
C HIS A 46 8.03 -3.27 -2.86
N ARG A 47 8.28 -3.82 -4.06
CA ARG A 47 7.35 -3.64 -5.20
C ARG A 47 5.99 -4.29 -4.94
N ARG A 48 5.94 -5.47 -4.30
CA ARG A 48 4.67 -6.10 -3.91
C ARG A 48 3.88 -5.21 -2.97
N GLU A 49 4.54 -4.70 -1.94
CA GLU A 49 3.91 -3.81 -0.97
C GLU A 49 3.36 -2.54 -1.64
N VAL A 50 4.15 -1.89 -2.49
CA VAL A 50 3.75 -0.68 -3.21
C VAL A 50 2.56 -0.93 -4.15
N ILE A 51 2.46 -2.13 -4.74
CA ILE A 51 1.36 -2.48 -5.65
C ILE A 51 0.08 -2.86 -4.87
N LEU A 52 0.21 -3.50 -3.71
CA LEU A 52 -0.94 -3.95 -2.91
C LEU A 52 -1.60 -2.80 -2.13
N ARG A 53 -0.82 -1.84 -1.61
CA ARG A 53 -1.31 -0.71 -0.79
C ARG A 53 -2.45 0.10 -1.45
N PRO A 54 -2.41 0.44 -2.76
CA PRO A 54 -3.54 1.10 -3.40
C PRO A 54 -4.79 0.22 -3.45
N GLY A 55 -4.63 -1.08 -3.72
CA GLY A 55 -5.75 -2.02 -3.81
C GLY A 55 -6.47 -2.20 -2.48
N THR A 56 -5.74 -2.25 -1.37
CA THR A 56 -6.35 -2.32 -0.02
C THR A 56 -7.13 -1.05 0.31
N PHE A 57 -6.61 0.12 -0.06
CA PHE A 57 -7.32 1.38 0.16
C PHE A 57 -8.64 1.45 -0.63
N ASP A 58 -8.63 1.03 -1.89
CA ASP A 58 -9.84 1.01 -2.72
C ASP A 58 -10.85 -0.04 -2.23
N LEU A 59 -10.38 -1.18 -1.72
CA LEU A 59 -11.21 -2.21 -1.10
C LEU A 59 -11.93 -1.66 0.15
N ASP A 60 -11.19 -1.08 1.09
CA ASP A 60 -11.75 -0.53 2.34
C ASP A 60 -12.82 0.54 2.04
N LYS A 61 -12.57 1.38 1.03
CA LYS A 61 -13.51 2.41 0.58
C LYS A 61 -14.77 1.82 -0.05
N ALA A 62 -14.64 0.73 -0.81
CA ALA A 62 -15.77 0.04 -1.42
C ALA A 62 -16.62 -0.66 -0.34
N GLU A 63 -15.99 -1.30 0.65
CA GLU A 63 -16.67 -1.96 1.76
C GLU A 63 -17.46 -0.97 2.63
N ALA A 64 -16.85 0.16 3.03
CA ALA A 64 -17.56 1.21 3.77
C ALA A 64 -18.78 1.76 3.02
N ARG A 65 -18.69 1.84 1.68
CA ARG A 65 -19.81 2.25 0.83
C ARG A 65 -20.88 1.18 0.73
N ALA A 66 -20.49 -0.09 0.67
CA ALA A 66 -21.42 -1.23 0.66
C ALA A 66 -22.23 -1.29 1.96
N GLU A 67 -21.57 -1.17 3.13
CA GLU A 67 -22.23 -1.14 4.44
C GLU A 67 -23.31 -0.04 4.52
N THR A 68 -22.98 1.17 4.04
CA THR A 68 -23.95 2.28 4.00
C THR A 68 -25.14 1.96 3.09
N LEU A 69 -24.90 1.35 1.93
CA LEU A 69 -25.94 0.98 0.97
C LEU A 69 -26.86 -0.11 1.50
N GLU A 70 -26.32 -1.08 2.25
CA GLU A 70 -27.10 -2.12 2.92
C GLU A 70 -28.08 -1.50 3.94
N GLY A 71 -27.63 -0.50 4.70
CA GLY A 71 -28.50 0.28 5.58
C GLY A 71 -29.66 0.95 4.84
N TYR A 72 -29.40 1.54 3.68
CA TYR A 72 -30.47 2.12 2.85
C TYR A 72 -31.40 1.07 2.26
N LEU A 73 -30.89 -0.09 1.84
CA LEU A 73 -31.71 -1.19 1.32
C LEU A 73 -32.67 -1.71 2.39
N CYS A 74 -32.19 -1.85 3.63
CA CYS A 74 -33.00 -2.25 4.78
C CYS A 74 -34.10 -1.23 5.09
N ALA A 75 -33.77 0.06 5.06
CA ALA A 75 -34.75 1.13 5.26
C ALA A 75 -35.82 1.17 4.14
N LEU A 76 -35.41 0.95 2.88
CA LEU A 76 -36.31 0.87 1.74
C LEU A 76 -37.26 -0.34 1.81
N ALA A 77 -36.78 -1.48 2.31
CA ALA A 77 -37.60 -2.67 2.48
C ALA A 77 -38.69 -2.49 3.55
N ASN A 78 -38.45 -1.64 4.56
CA ASN A 78 -39.36 -1.41 5.69
C ASN A 78 -39.86 0.04 5.76
N LEU A 79 -40.15 0.64 4.59
CA LEU A 79 -40.52 2.06 4.47
C LEU A 79 -41.68 2.49 5.36
N ASP A 80 -42.73 1.67 5.47
CA ASP A 80 -43.92 2.02 6.25
C ASP A 80 -43.64 2.15 7.76
N GLU A 81 -42.74 1.31 8.28
CA GLU A 81 -42.31 1.36 9.68
C GLU A 81 -41.39 2.58 9.91
N PHE A 82 -40.48 2.84 8.96
CA PHE A 82 -39.59 4.01 8.99
C PHE A 82 -40.36 5.34 8.94
N ILE A 83 -41.35 5.47 8.06
CA ILE A 83 -42.17 6.68 7.90
C ILE A 83 -43.01 6.95 9.17
N ARG A 84 -43.41 5.93 9.92
CA ARG A 84 -44.13 6.08 11.20
C ARG A 84 -43.23 6.52 12.36
N ILE A 85 -41.95 6.16 12.32
CA ILE A 85 -40.97 6.49 13.37
C ILE A 85 -40.53 7.97 13.27
N ILE A 86 -40.30 8.48 12.05
CA ILE A 86 -39.77 9.83 11.79
C ILE A 86 -40.59 10.97 12.45
N PRO A 87 -41.94 11.02 12.38
CA PRO A 87 -42.71 12.11 12.98
C PRO A 87 -42.88 11.99 14.50
N ASN A 88 -42.68 10.81 15.09
CA ASN A 88 -42.80 10.59 16.54
C ASN A 88 -41.49 10.82 17.31
N SER A 89 -40.38 11.03 16.62
CA SER A 89 -39.09 11.39 17.23
C SER A 89 -39.04 12.89 17.53
N THR A 90 -39.84 13.36 18.49
CA THR A 90 -39.74 14.73 18.99
C THR A 90 -38.48 14.85 19.85
N THR A 91 -37.49 15.61 19.35
CA THR A 91 -36.21 15.98 19.99
C THR A 91 -35.08 14.95 19.85
N GLY A 92 -34.19 15.20 18.88
CA GLY A 92 -32.82 14.65 18.81
C GLY A 92 -32.75 13.13 18.58
N GLY A 93 -32.45 12.73 17.34
CA GLY A 93 -32.40 11.34 16.89
C GLY A 93 -31.66 10.40 17.86
N SER A 94 -32.44 9.53 18.50
CA SER A 94 -31.92 8.37 19.23
C SER A 94 -31.85 7.21 18.23
N PRO A 95 -30.66 6.82 17.74
CA PRO A 95 -30.50 5.78 16.73
C PRO A 95 -30.97 4.39 17.21
N ASP A 96 -31.09 4.19 18.51
CA ASP A 96 -31.35 2.90 19.18
C ASP A 96 -32.67 2.23 18.75
N LYS A 97 -33.67 2.98 18.26
CA LYS A 97 -34.96 2.43 17.79
C LYS A 97 -34.90 1.89 16.35
N ILE A 98 -33.89 2.29 15.57
CA ILE A 98 -33.74 1.92 14.15
C ILE A 98 -32.91 0.63 14.00
N VAL A 99 -32.04 0.33 14.96
CA VAL A 99 -31.11 -0.84 14.93
C VAL A 99 -31.83 -2.19 15.10
N GLY A 100 -33.13 -2.20 15.40
CA GLY A 100 -33.92 -3.42 15.61
C GLY A 100 -34.33 -4.17 14.34
N VAL A 101 -34.13 -3.59 13.15
CA VAL A 101 -34.49 -4.24 11.89
C VAL A 101 -33.41 -5.27 11.53
N ARG A 102 -33.71 -6.52 11.83
CA ARG A 102 -32.83 -7.67 11.60
C ARG A 102 -32.51 -7.82 10.10
N ILE A 103 -31.23 -7.78 9.78
CA ILE A 103 -30.68 -8.17 8.48
C ILE A 103 -30.90 -9.70 8.33
N PRO A 104 -31.50 -10.21 7.24
CA PRO A 104 -31.46 -11.63 6.91
C PRO A 104 -30.05 -12.08 6.51
#